data_AF-A0A7V4AYQ8-F1
#
_entry.id   AF-A0A7V4AYQ8-F1
#
_cell.length_a   1.000
_cell.length_b   1.000
_cell.length_c   1.000
_cell.angle_alpha   90.00
_cell.angle_beta   90.00
_cell.angle_gamma   90.00
#
_symmetry.space_group_name_H-M   'P 1'
#
loop_
_entity.id
_entity.type
_entity.pdbx_description
1 polymer ?
#
loop_
_entity_poly.entity_id
_entity_poly.type
_entity_poly.pdbx_seq_one_letter_code
_entity_poly.pdbx_strand_id
1 'polypeptide(L)'
;MEQSPAILEKLKAQRARAAEALDAVRTELDIMLVELVAEISRYLGEFVFENVLRDIRKKSAGEWPADRLDALRGEVLTLVNAESGRIADALRNSEEWYHPDMVFLEKNTQIWKTVRSIDPPVNKLLKKYGLGPVKLRNWAWLGEHLDMLANDRYPPAKREFNELQREIKYLDARIRDEDRAAGLFPAPDRA
;
A
#
# COMPACT_ATOMS: atom_id res chain seq x y z
N MET A 1 -38.27 4.12 -35.19
CA MET A 1 -37.20 4.63 -34.30
C MET A 1 -37.55 4.33 -32.84
N GLU A 2 -37.66 3.05 -32.47
CA GLU A 2 -38.05 2.64 -31.10
C GLU A 2 -36.91 1.96 -30.32
N GLN A 3 -35.70 1.85 -30.89
CA GLN A 3 -34.59 1.11 -30.30
C GLN A 3 -33.72 1.92 -29.32
N SER A 4 -33.73 3.25 -29.41
CA SER A 4 -32.84 4.14 -28.63
C SER A 4 -33.01 4.04 -27.11
N PRO A 5 -34.24 4.03 -26.56
CA PRO A 5 -34.44 3.97 -25.10
C PRO A 5 -34.01 2.62 -24.50
N ALA A 6 -34.30 1.52 -25.20
CA ALA A 6 -33.95 0.17 -24.74
C ALA A 6 -32.43 -0.08 -24.77
N ILE A 7 -31.70 0.52 -25.71
CA ILE A 7 -30.23 0.47 -25.78
C ILE A 7 -29.63 1.26 -24.61
N LEU A 8 -30.14 2.47 -24.36
CA LEU A 8 -29.68 3.32 -23.27
C LEU A 8 -29.87 2.67 -21.90
N GLU A 9 -31.04 2.08 -21.64
CA GLU A 9 -31.34 1.29 -20.44
C GLU A 9 -30.33 0.16 -20.24
N LYS A 10 -30.03 -0.61 -21.30
CA LYS A 10 -29.04 -1.70 -21.25
C LYS A 10 -27.63 -1.19 -20.93
N LEU A 11 -27.20 -0.09 -21.55
CA LEU A 11 -25.88 0.49 -21.29
C LEU A 11 -25.76 1.01 -19.85
N LYS A 12 -26.80 1.67 -19.33
CA LYS A 12 -26.85 2.13 -17.93
C LYS A 12 -26.80 0.95 -16.96
N ALA A 13 -27.53 -0.12 -17.23
CA ALA A 13 -27.49 -1.34 -16.43
C ALA A 13 -26.12 -2.03 -16.46
N GLN A 14 -25.47 -2.11 -17.63
CA GLN A 14 -24.10 -2.63 -17.74
C GLN A 14 -23.11 -1.78 -16.94
N ARG A 15 -23.20 -0.45 -17.06
CA ARG A 15 -22.34 0.49 -16.33
C ARG A 15 -22.51 0.40 -14.82
N ALA A 16 -23.73 0.18 -14.33
CA ALA A 16 -24.00 -0.04 -12.92
C ALA A 16 -23.32 -1.33 -12.41
N ARG A 17 -23.46 -2.44 -13.15
CA ARG A 17 -22.81 -3.72 -12.80
C ARG A 17 -21.28 -3.61 -12.82
N ALA A 18 -20.71 -2.94 -13.81
CA ALA A 18 -19.26 -2.71 -13.87
C ALA A 18 -18.77 -1.85 -12.70
N ALA A 19 -19.55 -0.87 -12.24
CA ALA A 19 -19.23 -0.05 -11.08
C ALA A 19 -19.29 -0.85 -9.77
N GLU A 20 -20.30 -1.71 -9.59
CA GLU A 20 -20.38 -2.64 -8.45
C GLU A 20 -19.19 -3.61 -8.42
N ALA A 21 -18.84 -4.19 -9.57
CA ALA A 21 -17.67 -5.06 -9.68
C ALA A 21 -16.37 -4.30 -9.36
N LEU A 22 -16.22 -3.07 -9.84
CA LEU A 22 -15.04 -2.24 -9.56
C LEU A 22 -14.87 -1.97 -8.07
N ASP A 23 -15.98 -1.71 -7.36
CA ASP A 23 -15.97 -1.47 -5.91
C ASP A 23 -15.59 -2.74 -5.13
N ALA A 24 -16.06 -3.90 -5.56
CA ALA A 24 -15.66 -5.19 -4.99
C ALA A 24 -14.15 -5.45 -5.15
N VAL A 25 -13.61 -5.29 -6.37
CA VAL A 25 -12.16 -5.48 -6.61
C VAL A 25 -11.32 -4.44 -5.86
N ARG A 26 -11.80 -3.20 -5.74
CA ARG A 26 -11.13 -2.19 -4.90
C ARG A 26 -11.07 -2.64 -3.45
N THR A 27 -12.16 -3.15 -2.91
CA THR A 27 -12.23 -3.67 -1.54
C THR A 27 -11.22 -4.81 -1.34
N GLU A 28 -11.06 -5.71 -2.31
CA GLU A 28 -10.05 -6.77 -2.25
C GLU A 28 -8.62 -6.22 -2.22
N LEU A 29 -8.31 -5.22 -3.06
CA LEU A 29 -7.01 -4.54 -3.05
C LEU A 29 -6.74 -3.83 -1.71
N ASP A 30 -7.75 -3.17 -1.14
CA ASP A 30 -7.66 -2.53 0.18
C ASP A 30 -7.39 -3.56 1.29
N ILE A 31 -8.04 -4.73 1.26
CA ILE A 31 -7.79 -5.82 2.22
C ILE A 31 -6.34 -6.30 2.13
N MET A 32 -5.83 -6.53 0.92
CA MET A 32 -4.42 -6.93 0.72
C MET A 32 -3.45 -5.89 1.29
N LEU A 33 -3.73 -4.61 1.10
CA LEU A 33 -2.91 -3.52 1.63
C LEU A 33 -2.96 -3.47 3.16
N VAL A 34 -4.15 -3.63 3.75
CA VAL A 34 -4.34 -3.65 5.20
C VAL A 34 -3.58 -4.81 5.83
N GLU A 35 -3.63 -6.00 5.23
CA GLU A 35 -2.89 -7.19 5.67
C GLU A 35 -1.37 -6.95 5.64
N LEU A 36 -0.84 -6.45 4.53
CA LEU A 36 0.57 -6.08 4.40
C LEU A 36 1.02 -5.08 5.47
N VAL A 37 0.25 -4.02 5.67
CA VAL A 37 0.56 -2.96 6.64
C VAL A 37 0.51 -3.48 8.06
N ALA A 38 -0.46 -4.34 8.38
CA ALA A 38 -0.56 -4.98 9.68
C ALA A 38 0.66 -5.89 9.95
N GLU A 39 1.11 -6.61 8.92
CA GLU A 39 2.27 -7.49 9.02
C GLU A 39 3.56 -6.72 9.26
N ILE A 40 3.79 -5.64 8.50
CA ILE A 40 4.92 -4.72 8.72
C ILE A 40 4.87 -4.17 10.14
N SER A 41 3.71 -3.69 10.59
CA SER A 41 3.57 -3.11 11.93
C SER A 41 3.87 -4.11 13.04
N ARG A 42 3.48 -5.39 12.85
CA ARG A 42 3.67 -6.46 13.83
C ARG A 42 5.14 -6.84 13.99
N TYR A 43 5.85 -7.06 12.88
CA TYR A 43 7.20 -7.64 12.93
C TYR A 43 8.33 -6.61 12.96
N LEU A 44 8.08 -5.37 12.52
CA LEU A 44 9.10 -4.32 12.50
C LEU A 44 9.67 -4.03 13.89
N GLY A 45 8.81 -4.02 14.91
CA GLY A 45 9.15 -3.89 16.33
C GLY A 45 10.20 -4.89 16.78
N GLU A 46 9.84 -6.17 16.70
CA GLU A 46 10.66 -7.29 17.13
C GLU A 46 11.98 -7.33 16.34
N PHE A 47 11.91 -7.16 15.02
CA PHE A 47 13.08 -7.19 14.15
C PHE A 47 14.11 -6.11 14.53
N VAL A 48 13.67 -4.86 14.72
CA VAL A 48 14.58 -3.77 15.12
C VAL A 48 15.18 -4.08 16.48
N PHE A 49 14.35 -4.49 17.44
CA PHE A 49 14.78 -4.77 18.79
C PHE A 49 15.83 -5.88 18.86
N GLU A 50 15.62 -7.00 18.17
CA GLU A 50 16.57 -8.11 18.12
C GLU A 50 17.91 -7.71 17.50
N ASN A 51 17.89 -6.91 16.42
CA ASN A 51 19.12 -6.46 15.78
C ASN A 51 19.89 -5.46 16.66
N VAL A 52 19.20 -4.58 17.38
CA VAL A 52 19.81 -3.68 18.37
C VAL A 52 20.46 -4.49 19.49
N LEU A 53 19.73 -5.43 20.09
CA LEU A 53 20.28 -6.29 21.16
C LEU A 53 21.49 -7.10 20.68
N ARG A 54 21.42 -7.66 19.47
CA ARG A 54 22.53 -8.41 18.86
C ARG A 54 23.78 -7.54 18.74
N ASP A 55 23.62 -6.29 18.35
CA ASP A 55 24.73 -5.37 18.16
C ASP A 55 25.32 -4.87 19.49
N ILE A 56 24.48 -4.65 20.51
CA ILE A 56 24.92 -4.40 21.88
C ILE A 56 25.79 -5.56 22.35
N ARG A 57 25.30 -6.80 22.29
CA ARG A 57 26.04 -8.01 22.70
C ARG A 57 27.40 -8.14 22.02
N LYS A 58 27.51 -7.76 20.74
CA LYS A 58 28.78 -7.78 20.00
C LYS A 58 29.77 -6.73 20.48
N LYS A 59 29.27 -5.53 20.81
CA LYS A 59 30.11 -4.39 21.21
C LYS A 59 30.51 -4.45 22.68
N SER A 60 29.68 -5.07 23.52
CA SER A 60 29.90 -5.14 24.96
C SER A 60 30.31 -6.55 25.38
N ALA A 61 31.51 -7.01 25.00
CA ALA A 61 32.08 -8.25 25.56
C ALA A 61 32.23 -8.25 27.11
N GLY A 62 31.72 -7.23 27.79
CA GLY A 62 31.50 -7.10 29.23
C GLY A 62 30.26 -6.22 29.49
N GLU A 63 29.41 -6.73 30.38
CA GLU A 63 28.22 -6.20 31.06
C GLU A 63 27.84 -4.72 30.79
N TRP A 64 26.77 -4.54 30.02
CA TRP A 64 25.99 -3.31 30.09
C TRP A 64 25.21 -3.27 31.42
N PRO A 65 25.22 -2.13 32.14
CA PRO A 65 24.36 -1.96 33.31
C PRO A 65 22.89 -2.24 32.95
N ALA A 66 22.21 -3.03 33.78
CA ALA A 66 20.84 -3.50 33.50
C ALA A 66 19.86 -2.33 33.34
N ASP A 67 20.00 -1.31 34.18
CA ASP A 67 19.25 -0.05 34.12
C ASP A 67 19.42 0.68 32.77
N ARG A 68 20.64 0.70 32.23
CA ARG A 68 20.93 1.31 30.93
C ARG A 68 20.34 0.52 29.78
N LEU A 69 20.34 -0.81 29.88
CA LEU A 69 19.73 -1.70 28.91
C LEU A 69 18.20 -1.56 28.91
N ASP A 70 17.59 -1.47 30.09
CA ASP A 70 16.15 -1.28 30.24
C ASP A 70 15.70 0.09 29.73
N ALA A 71 16.47 1.15 30.02
CA ALA A 71 16.22 2.48 29.46
C ALA A 71 16.29 2.47 27.93
N LEU A 72 17.33 1.85 27.35
CA LEU A 72 17.47 1.72 25.90
C LEU A 72 16.32 0.90 25.30
N ARG A 73 15.91 -0.19 25.95
CA ARG A 73 14.77 -1.01 25.53
C ARG A 73 13.49 -0.19 25.48
N GLY A 74 13.21 0.60 26.51
CA GLY A 74 12.08 1.51 26.55
C GLY A 74 12.10 2.51 25.39
N GLU A 75 13.23 3.23 25.21
CA GLU A 75 13.35 4.23 24.14
C GLU A 75 13.26 3.61 22.74
N VAL A 76 13.85 2.43 22.51
CA VAL A 76 13.76 1.71 21.22
C VAL A 76 12.32 1.30 20.95
N LEU A 77 11.61 0.71 21.91
CA LEU A 77 10.22 0.30 21.72
C LEU A 77 9.30 1.49 21.43
N THR A 78 9.43 2.58 22.19
CA THR A 78 8.66 3.81 21.94
C THR A 78 8.94 4.36 20.55
N LEU A 79 10.21 4.43 20.15
CA LEU A 79 10.62 4.92 18.84
C LEU A 79 10.05 4.04 17.72
N VAL A 80 10.23 2.72 17.82
CA VAL A 80 9.82 1.80 16.77
C VAL A 80 8.29 1.77 16.66
N ASN A 81 7.54 1.83 17.75
CA ASN A 81 6.08 1.91 17.68
C ASN A 81 5.61 3.17 16.92
N ALA A 82 6.24 4.32 17.20
CA ALA A 82 5.93 5.56 16.50
C ALA A 82 6.31 5.49 15.00
N GLU A 83 7.50 4.98 14.69
CA GLU A 83 7.98 4.86 13.31
C GLU A 83 7.21 3.80 12.52
N SER A 84 6.81 2.69 13.15
CA SER A 84 5.93 1.67 12.55
C SER A 84 4.58 2.29 12.17
N GLY A 85 3.99 3.12 13.04
CA GLY A 85 2.76 3.87 12.73
C GLY A 85 2.93 4.80 11.53
N ARG A 86 4.01 5.59 11.51
CA ARG A 86 4.33 6.47 10.37
C ARG A 86 4.52 5.69 9.06
N ILE A 87 5.21 4.55 9.12
CA ILE A 87 5.44 3.67 7.96
C ILE A 87 4.12 3.06 7.48
N ALA A 88 3.28 2.58 8.41
CA ALA A 88 1.96 2.04 8.11
C ALA A 88 1.08 3.07 7.40
N ASP A 89 1.04 4.30 7.91
CA ASP A 89 0.26 5.39 7.32
C ASP A 89 0.80 5.80 5.95
N ALA A 90 2.12 5.86 5.77
CA ALA A 90 2.74 6.17 4.48
C ALA A 90 2.42 5.12 3.41
N LEU A 91 2.37 3.84 3.80
CA LEU A 91 1.98 2.76 2.89
C LEU A 91 0.48 2.77 2.60
N ARG A 92 -0.36 2.91 3.64
CA ARG A 92 -1.83 2.90 3.50
C ARG A 92 -2.34 4.05 2.62
N ASN A 93 -1.78 5.23 2.78
CA ASN A 93 -2.27 6.45 2.13
C ASN A 93 -1.62 6.71 0.75
N SER A 94 -0.91 5.74 0.18
CA SER A 94 -0.27 5.90 -1.13
C SER A 94 -1.31 5.78 -2.26
N GLU A 95 -1.64 6.89 -2.93
CA GLU A 95 -2.60 6.91 -4.05
C GLU A 95 -2.16 6.01 -5.23
N GLU A 96 -0.86 5.81 -5.35
CA GLU A 96 -0.24 5.01 -6.39
C GLU A 96 -0.64 3.52 -6.39
N TRP A 97 -1.23 2.98 -5.32
CA TRP A 97 -1.77 1.60 -5.30
C TRP A 97 -2.84 1.38 -6.38
N TYR A 98 -3.53 2.45 -6.77
CA TYR A 98 -4.61 2.42 -7.75
C TYR A 98 -4.21 2.95 -9.11
N HIS A 99 -3.00 3.47 -9.26
CA HIS A 99 -2.54 4.04 -10.52
C HIS A 99 -2.52 2.95 -11.63
N PRO A 100 -3.06 3.22 -12.83
CA PRO A 100 -3.21 2.20 -13.86
C PRO A 100 -1.88 1.63 -14.37
N ASP A 101 -0.83 2.45 -14.40
CA ASP A 101 0.49 2.07 -14.91
C ASP A 101 1.42 1.49 -13.84
N MET A 102 0.99 1.44 -12.58
CA MET A 102 1.82 0.94 -11.49
C MET A 102 1.94 -0.58 -11.56
N VAL A 103 3.18 -1.08 -11.61
CA VAL A 103 3.47 -2.52 -11.51
C VAL A 103 3.88 -2.90 -10.09
N PHE A 104 3.57 -4.13 -9.66
CA PHE A 104 3.90 -4.56 -8.29
C PHE A 104 5.39 -4.43 -7.97
N LEU A 105 6.29 -4.65 -8.93
CA LEU A 105 7.74 -4.52 -8.72
C LEU A 105 8.15 -3.09 -8.28
N GLU A 106 7.52 -2.07 -8.85
CA GLU A 106 7.75 -0.68 -8.47
C GLU A 106 7.23 -0.43 -7.06
N LYS A 107 6.05 -0.96 -6.72
CA LYS A 107 5.52 -0.94 -5.36
C LYS A 107 6.38 -1.68 -4.36
N ASN A 108 6.91 -2.84 -4.71
CA ASN A 108 7.83 -3.62 -3.88
C ASN A 108 9.05 -2.77 -3.51
N THR A 109 9.66 -2.11 -4.50
CA THR A 109 10.79 -1.20 -4.28
C THR A 109 10.45 -0.05 -3.32
N GLN A 110 9.24 0.51 -3.43
CA GLN A 110 8.79 1.57 -2.53
C GLN A 110 8.52 1.06 -1.12
N ILE A 111 7.87 -0.09 -0.96
CA ILE A 111 7.65 -0.74 0.34
C ILE A 111 8.99 -0.89 1.06
N TRP A 112 10.01 -1.40 0.35
CA TRP A 112 11.36 -1.52 0.89
C TRP A 112 11.96 -0.19 1.35
N LYS A 113 11.84 0.87 0.54
CA LYS A 113 12.32 2.21 0.90
C LYS A 113 11.60 2.76 2.11
N THR A 114 10.28 2.59 2.17
CA THR A 114 9.45 3.09 3.27
C THR A 114 9.77 2.35 4.56
N VAL A 115 9.87 1.03 4.56
CA VAL A 115 10.27 0.25 5.76
C VAL A 115 11.67 0.65 6.24
N ARG A 116 12.63 0.81 5.31
CA ARG A 116 14.01 1.22 5.65
C ARG A 116 14.14 2.65 6.17
N SER A 117 13.08 3.47 6.08
CA SER A 117 13.09 4.82 6.66
C SER A 117 13.12 4.81 8.19
N ILE A 118 13.00 3.64 8.84
CA ILE A 118 13.25 3.47 10.28
C ILE A 118 14.75 3.50 10.65
N ASP A 119 15.67 3.25 9.70
CA ASP A 119 17.11 3.17 9.99
C ASP A 119 17.65 4.49 10.58
N PRO A 120 17.38 5.69 10.01
CA PRO A 120 17.90 6.94 10.55
C PRO A 120 17.48 7.26 12.00
N PRO A 121 16.19 7.20 12.39
CA PRO A 121 15.79 7.49 13.77
C PRO A 121 16.38 6.48 14.76
N VAL A 122 16.40 5.18 14.42
CA VAL A 122 17.02 4.15 15.27
C VAL A 122 18.51 4.43 15.46
N ASN A 123 19.25 4.71 14.39
CA ASN A 123 20.68 4.99 14.48
C ASN A 123 20.99 6.29 15.23
N LYS A 124 20.10 7.30 15.17
CA LYS A 124 20.20 8.50 15.99
C LYS A 124 20.04 8.18 17.49
N LEU A 125 19.08 7.32 17.84
CA LEU A 125 18.88 6.85 19.21
C LEU A 125 20.10 6.07 19.70
N LEU A 126 20.60 5.11 18.91
CA LEU A 126 21.78 4.32 19.28
C LEU A 126 23.01 5.19 19.54
N LYS A 127 23.22 6.24 18.73
CA LYS A 127 24.31 7.20 18.93
C LYS A 127 24.25 7.92 20.28
N LYS A 128 23.06 8.22 20.81
CA LYS A 128 22.86 8.79 22.16
C LYS A 128 23.46 7.89 23.25
N TYR A 129 23.45 6.58 23.03
CA TYR A 129 24.03 5.59 23.94
C TYR A 129 25.48 5.22 23.62
N GLY A 130 26.14 5.93 22.71
CA GLY A 130 27.51 5.61 22.26
C GLY A 130 27.60 4.32 21.44
N LEU A 131 26.46 3.80 20.96
CA LEU A 131 26.42 2.65 20.08
C LEU A 131 26.60 3.12 18.63
N GLY A 132 27.48 2.45 17.89
CA GLY A 132 27.58 2.64 16.44
C GLY A 132 26.29 2.22 15.70
N PRO A 133 26.14 2.59 14.43
CA PRO A 133 24.91 2.33 13.68
C PRO A 133 24.66 0.83 13.50
N VAL A 134 23.39 0.43 13.63
CA VAL A 134 22.90 -0.90 13.29
C VAL A 134 22.41 -0.85 11.85
N LYS A 135 22.91 -1.79 11.04
CA LYS A 135 22.37 -2.03 9.71
C LYS A 135 21.24 -3.04 9.85
N LEU A 136 20.01 -2.55 9.81
CA LEU A 136 18.78 -3.35 9.74
C LEU A 136 18.68 -3.97 8.34
N ARG A 137 19.58 -4.93 8.06
CA ARG A 137 19.66 -5.69 6.81
C ARG A 137 18.91 -7.00 6.97
N ASN A 138 18.54 -7.58 5.84
CA ASN A 138 17.89 -8.89 5.77
C ASN A 138 16.49 -8.90 6.38
N TRP A 139 15.60 -8.16 5.74
CA TRP A 139 14.17 -8.14 6.03
C TRP A 139 13.44 -9.37 5.47
N ALA A 140 14.07 -10.56 5.55
CA ALA A 140 13.52 -11.79 4.99
C ALA A 140 12.11 -12.12 5.51
N TRP A 141 11.79 -11.69 6.73
CA TRP A 141 10.46 -11.81 7.31
C TRP A 141 9.36 -11.12 6.46
N LEU A 142 9.71 -10.07 5.72
CA LEU A 142 8.78 -9.39 4.82
C LEU A 142 8.73 -10.07 3.43
N GLY A 143 9.74 -10.88 3.11
CA GLY A 143 9.90 -11.51 1.79
C GLY A 143 8.76 -12.47 1.45
N GLU A 144 8.41 -13.39 2.35
CA GLU A 144 7.39 -14.42 2.09
C GLU A 144 6.01 -13.81 1.79
N HIS A 145 5.59 -12.83 2.60
CA HIS A 145 4.31 -12.14 2.39
C HIS A 145 4.33 -11.28 1.12
N LEU A 146 5.44 -10.59 0.84
CA LEU A 146 5.58 -9.81 -0.38
C LEU A 146 5.60 -10.70 -1.62
N ASP A 147 6.22 -11.87 -1.57
CA ASP A 147 6.28 -12.81 -2.70
C ASP A 147 4.89 -13.38 -3.00
N MET A 148 4.10 -13.72 -1.98
CA MET A 148 2.71 -14.12 -2.15
C MET A 148 1.88 -13.00 -2.79
N LEU A 149 1.99 -11.77 -2.29
CA LEU A 149 1.28 -10.61 -2.87
C LEU A 149 1.73 -10.35 -4.30
N ALA A 150 3.04 -10.46 -4.58
CA ALA A 150 3.65 -10.20 -5.88
C ALA A 150 3.19 -11.14 -6.97
N ASN A 151 3.03 -12.42 -6.62
CA ASN A 151 2.83 -13.47 -7.60
C ASN A 151 1.36 -13.88 -7.73
N ASP A 152 0.62 -13.94 -6.62
CA ASP A 152 -0.65 -14.65 -6.59
C ASP A 152 -1.87 -13.74 -6.44
N ARG A 153 -1.73 -12.62 -5.72
CA ARG A 153 -2.90 -11.82 -5.29
C ARG A 153 -3.00 -10.46 -5.98
N TYR A 154 -1.94 -9.65 -5.93
CA TYR A 154 -2.02 -8.27 -6.38
C TYR A 154 -2.12 -8.12 -7.92
N PRO A 155 -1.31 -8.82 -8.75
CA PRO A 155 -1.39 -8.66 -10.21
C PRO A 155 -2.76 -8.98 -10.83
N PRO A 156 -3.45 -10.10 -10.49
CA PRO A 156 -4.76 -10.39 -11.07
C PRO A 156 -5.82 -9.37 -10.64
N ALA A 157 -5.92 -9.05 -9.35
CA ALA A 157 -6.87 -8.06 -8.84
C ALA A 157 -6.61 -6.66 -9.46
N LYS A 158 -5.34 -6.27 -9.60
CA LYS A 158 -4.99 -4.98 -10.24
C LYS A 158 -5.34 -4.94 -11.72
N ARG A 159 -5.17 -6.06 -12.43
CA ARG A 159 -5.56 -6.18 -13.85
C ARG A 159 -7.07 -5.99 -14.01
N GLU A 160 -7.85 -6.72 -13.23
CA GLU A 160 -9.31 -6.64 -13.24
C GLU A 160 -9.80 -5.23 -12.90
N PHE A 161 -9.22 -4.61 -11.86
CA PHE A 161 -9.50 -3.22 -11.51
C PHE A 161 -9.28 -2.26 -12.69
N ASN A 162 -8.14 -2.39 -13.37
CA ASN A 162 -7.81 -1.55 -14.53
C ASN A 162 -8.75 -1.79 -15.72
N GLU A 163 -9.16 -3.03 -15.96
CA GLU A 163 -10.10 -3.41 -17.03
C GLU A 163 -11.48 -2.81 -16.78
N LEU A 164 -12.01 -2.95 -15.55
CA LEU A 164 -13.29 -2.38 -15.15
C LEU A 164 -13.29 -0.84 -15.21
N GLN A 165 -12.19 -0.18 -14.83
CA GLN A 165 -12.05 1.27 -14.99
C GLN A 165 -12.15 1.70 -16.46
N ARG A 166 -11.52 0.95 -17.38
CA ARG A 166 -11.59 1.23 -18.82
C ARG A 166 -12.99 0.97 -19.37
N GLU A 167 -13.64 -0.11 -18.92
CA GLU A 167 -15.01 -0.45 -19.31
C GLU A 167 -16.00 0.65 -18.89
N ILE A 168 -15.96 1.10 -17.62
CA ILE A 168 -16.82 2.18 -17.15
C ILE A 168 -16.61 3.45 -17.97
N LYS A 169 -15.35 3.81 -18.25
CA LYS A 169 -15.03 4.99 -19.08
C LYS A 169 -15.61 4.87 -20.50
N TYR A 170 -15.53 3.68 -21.08
CA TYR A 170 -16.12 3.39 -22.39
C TYR A 170 -17.65 3.47 -22.35
N LEU A 171 -18.30 2.85 -21.36
CA LEU A 171 -19.75 2.88 -21.19
C LEU A 171 -20.27 4.30 -20.94
N ASP A 172 -19.57 5.09 -20.11
CA ASP A 172 -19.90 6.50 -19.87
C ASP A 172 -19.77 7.35 -21.14
N ALA A 173 -18.82 7.04 -22.04
CA ALA A 173 -18.74 7.68 -23.35
C ALA A 173 -19.91 7.26 -24.25
N ARG A 174 -20.21 5.96 -24.31
CA ARG A 174 -21.28 5.43 -25.15
C ARG A 174 -22.66 5.91 -24.72
N ILE A 175 -22.94 5.95 -23.42
CA ILE A 175 -24.19 6.48 -22.85
C ILE A 175 -24.37 7.94 -23.28
N ARG A 176 -23.32 8.78 -23.19
CA ARG A 176 -23.38 10.18 -23.63
C ARG A 176 -23.69 10.33 -25.12
N ASP A 177 -23.12 9.47 -25.96
CA ASP A 177 -23.38 9.50 -27.40
C ASP A 177 -24.82 9.06 -27.74
N GLU A 178 -25.33 8.02 -27.06
CA GLU A 178 -26.71 7.56 -27.21
C GLU A 178 -27.73 8.59 -26.66
N ASP A 179 -27.45 9.23 -25.52
CA ASP A 179 -28.27 10.31 -24.97
C ASP A 179 -28.38 11.49 -25.95
N ARG A 180 -27.27 11.84 -26.64
CA ARG A 180 -27.27 12.87 -27.70
C ARG A 180 -28.07 12.43 -28.92
N ALA A 181 -27.90 11.19 -29.37
CA ALA A 181 -28.63 10.64 -30.52
C ALA A 181 -30.15 10.56 -30.27
N ALA A 182 -30.55 10.33 -29.01
CA ALA A 182 -31.95 10.32 -28.57
C ALA A 182 -32.58 11.73 -28.44
N GLY A 183 -31.80 12.81 -28.65
CA GLY A 183 -32.29 14.19 -28.57
C GLY A 183 -32.52 14.72 -27.14
N LEU A 184 -31.94 14.08 -26.12
CA LEU A 184 -32.09 14.49 -24.72
C LEU A 184 -31.15 15.65 -24.30
N PHE A 185 -30.25 16.07 -25.18
CA PHE A 185 -29.47 17.31 -25.05
C PHE A 185 -29.54 18.12 -26.35
N PRO A 186 -29.86 19.43 -26.30
CA PRO A 186 -29.78 20.27 -27.48
C PRO A 186 -28.32 20.33 -27.97
N ALA A 187 -28.14 20.38 -29.29
CA ALA A 187 -26.85 20.68 -29.89
C ALA A 187 -26.34 22.02 -29.32
N PRO A 188 -25.04 22.18 -29.03
CA PRO A 188 -24.52 23.47 -28.63
C PRO A 188 -24.84 24.47 -29.76
N ASP A 189 -25.52 25.56 -29.39
CA ASP A 189 -25.87 26.63 -30.31
C ASP A 189 -24.60 27.02 -31.09
N ARG A 190 -24.64 26.80 -32.40
CA ARG A 190 -23.63 27.37 -33.29
C ARG A 190 -23.94 28.86 -33.34
N ALA A 191 -23.08 29.63 -32.68
CA ALA A 191 -23.03 31.09 -32.75
C ALA A 191 -23.04 31.61 -34.18
#